data_AF-A0A087UPR6-F1
#
_entry.id   AF-A0A087UPR6-F1
#
_cell.length_a   1.000
_cell.length_b   1.000
_cell.length_c   1.000
_cell.angle_alpha   90.00
_cell.angle_beta   90.00
_cell.angle_gamma   90.00
#
_symmetry.space_group_name_H-M   'P 1'
#
loop_
_entity.id
_entity.type
_entity.pdbx_description
1 polymer ?
#
loop_
_entity_poly.entity_id
_entity_poly.type
_entity_poly.pdbx_seq_one_letter_code
_entity_poly.pdbx_strand_id
1 'polypeptide(L)'
;MKSILMHFSQKGHIAEKECNNILLEYSDFIENVVQPGLTEFKTYDVRKMRLDTFLHTFINGKYLKLWETFKVIFILFHGQASVERGFSINKNIETKNRGENSYIVQRIVCDYVKHAGGIHNVSIMTEMRAA
;
A
#
# COMPACT_ATOMS: atom_id res chain seq x y z
N MET A 1 9.06 8.89 -13.03
CA MET A 1 8.21 10.08 -13.24
C MET A 1 7.44 10.04 -14.57
N LYS A 2 8.12 9.93 -15.73
CA LYS A 2 7.48 9.97 -17.06
C LYS A 2 6.32 8.97 -17.25
N SER A 3 6.49 7.71 -16.85
CA SER A 3 5.42 6.69 -16.92
C SER A 3 4.17 7.08 -16.11
N ILE A 4 4.36 7.60 -14.91
CA ILE A 4 3.25 8.02 -14.02
C ILE A 4 2.49 9.21 -14.63
N LEU A 5 3.22 10.21 -15.14
CA LEU A 5 2.62 11.37 -15.79
C LEU A 5 1.85 10.99 -17.07
N MET A 6 2.39 10.07 -17.87
CA MET A 6 1.68 9.54 -19.04
C MET A 6 0.38 8.84 -18.63
N HIS A 7 0.38 8.08 -17.53
CA HIS A 7 -0.83 7.45 -17.01
C HIS A 7 -1.86 8.50 -16.55
N PHE A 8 -1.43 9.55 -15.87
CA PHE A 8 -2.32 10.66 -15.46
C PHE A 8 -2.87 11.44 -16.67
N SER A 9 -2.07 11.61 -17.72
CA SER A 9 -2.51 12.22 -18.98
C SER A 9 -3.55 11.36 -19.71
N GLN A 10 -3.30 10.06 -19.83
CA GLN A 10 -4.24 9.11 -20.45
C GLN A 10 -5.60 9.05 -19.73
N LYS A 11 -5.60 9.29 -18.42
CA LYS A 11 -6.82 9.34 -17.60
C LYS A 11 -7.49 10.72 -17.57
N GLY A 12 -6.94 11.71 -18.28
CA GLY A 12 -7.48 13.06 -18.35
C GLY A 12 -7.28 13.89 -17.08
N HIS A 13 -6.41 13.44 -16.16
CA HIS A 13 -6.13 14.17 -14.92
C HIS A 13 -5.14 15.34 -15.12
N ILE A 14 -4.28 15.27 -16.12
CA ILE A 14 -3.27 16.29 -16.43
C ILE A 14 -3.21 16.47 -17.96
N ALA A 15 -3.15 17.70 -18.45
CA ALA A 15 -2.96 17.94 -19.88
C ALA A 15 -1.53 17.58 -20.32
N GLU A 16 -1.35 17.05 -21.53
CA GLU A 16 -0.02 16.62 -22.01
C GLU A 16 1.04 17.74 -22.00
N LYS A 17 0.62 18.98 -22.31
CA LYS A 17 1.47 20.17 -22.21
C LYS A 17 1.97 20.43 -20.78
N GLU A 18 1.14 20.12 -19.79
CA GLU A 18 1.53 20.23 -18.39
C GLU A 18 2.45 19.09 -17.95
N CYS A 19 2.30 17.89 -18.51
CA CYS A 19 3.23 16.78 -18.23
C CYS A 19 4.67 17.15 -18.62
N ASN A 20 4.88 17.82 -19.76
CA ASN A 20 6.20 18.27 -20.16
C ASN A 20 6.78 19.31 -19.19
N ASN A 21 5.97 20.25 -18.73
CA ASN A 21 6.39 21.24 -17.74
C ASN A 21 6.76 20.59 -16.40
N ILE A 22 5.97 19.63 -15.93
CA ILE A 22 6.27 18.89 -14.68
C ILE A 22 7.54 18.05 -14.83
N LEU A 23 7.80 17.48 -16.01
CA LEU A 23 9.05 16.77 -16.28
C LEU A 23 10.27 17.69 -16.22
N LEU A 24 10.16 18.91 -16.78
CA LEU A 24 11.21 19.91 -16.69
C LEU A 24 11.45 20.36 -15.25
N GLU A 25 10.38 20.66 -14.50
CA GLU A 25 10.47 20.97 -13.06
C GLU A 25 11.11 19.82 -12.27
N TYR A 26 10.79 18.56 -12.61
CA TYR A 26 11.39 17.40 -11.97
C TYR A 26 12.89 17.27 -12.26
N SER A 27 13.31 17.44 -13.52
CA SER A 27 14.73 17.42 -13.88
C SER A 27 15.50 18.54 -13.17
N ASP A 28 14.96 19.75 -13.16
CA ASP A 28 15.54 20.89 -12.45
C ASP A 28 15.63 20.63 -10.94
N PHE A 29 14.61 20.01 -10.35
CA PHE A 29 14.62 19.61 -8.94
C PHE A 29 15.72 18.59 -8.63
N ILE A 30 15.92 17.58 -9.49
CA ILE A 30 17.00 16.61 -9.30
C ILE A 30 18.36 17.31 -9.36
N GLU A 31 18.60 18.12 -10.38
CA GLU A 31 19.91 18.75 -10.62
C GLU A 31 20.24 19.83 -9.60
N ASN A 32 19.27 20.69 -9.25
CA ASN A 32 19.53 21.88 -8.45
C ASN A 32 19.16 21.73 -6.97
N VAL A 33 18.47 20.67 -6.58
CA VAL A 33 18.11 20.43 -5.16
C VAL A 33 18.65 19.10 -4.67
N VAL A 34 18.37 18.00 -5.38
CA VAL A 34 18.74 16.66 -4.89
C VAL A 34 20.24 16.40 -4.99
N GLN A 35 20.90 16.81 -6.09
CA GLN A 35 22.35 16.61 -6.25
C GLN A 35 23.17 17.43 -5.22
N PRO A 36 22.89 18.73 -4.98
CA PRO A 36 23.60 19.49 -3.95
C PRO A 36 23.27 19.01 -2.52
N GLY A 37 22.01 18.62 -2.27
CA GLY A 37 21.54 18.13 -0.98
C GLY A 37 21.75 16.63 -0.73
N LEU A 38 22.53 15.92 -1.55
CA LEU A 38 22.57 14.45 -1.58
C LEU A 38 22.81 13.80 -0.21
N THR A 39 23.59 14.46 0.66
CA THR A 39 23.84 14.00 2.04
C THR A 39 22.57 13.98 2.88
N GLU A 40 21.71 14.99 2.77
CA GLU A 40 20.43 15.08 3.49
C GLU A 40 19.46 14.01 2.98
N PHE A 41 19.42 13.80 1.66
CA PHE A 41 18.61 12.73 1.05
C PHE A 41 19.11 11.32 1.40
N LYS A 42 20.42 11.10 1.54
CA LYS A 42 21.00 9.81 1.94
C LYS A 42 20.85 9.50 3.42
N THR A 43 20.86 10.53 4.27
CA THR A 43 20.74 10.39 5.73
C THR A 43 19.29 10.47 6.22
N TYR A 44 18.34 10.70 5.31
CA TYR A 44 16.91 10.73 5.59
C TYR A 44 16.44 9.43 6.28
N ASP A 45 15.76 9.58 7.43
CA ASP A 45 15.10 8.49 8.14
C ASP A 45 13.60 8.78 8.28
N VAL A 46 12.79 7.92 7.64
CA VAL A 46 11.33 7.98 7.65
C VAL A 46 10.72 7.87 9.05
N ARG A 47 11.44 7.28 10.02
CA ARG A 47 10.99 7.17 11.42
C ARG A 47 11.14 8.49 12.18
N LYS A 48 12.06 9.36 11.75
CA LYS A 48 12.32 10.66 12.37
C LYS A 48 11.48 11.77 11.76
N MET A 49 11.24 11.71 10.45
CA MET A 49 10.49 12.73 9.73
C MET A 49 9.68 12.14 8.58
N ARG A 50 8.42 12.59 8.44
CA ARG A 50 7.57 12.17 7.34
C ARG A 50 8.13 12.65 5.99
N LEU A 51 7.97 11.82 4.96
CA LEU A 51 8.52 12.08 3.62
C LEU A 51 7.94 13.34 2.97
N ASP A 52 6.63 13.58 3.15
CA ASP A 52 5.95 14.75 2.64
C ASP A 52 6.45 16.03 3.32
N THR A 53 6.66 16.01 4.64
CA THR A 53 7.23 17.14 5.37
C THR A 53 8.67 17.42 4.92
N PHE A 54 9.48 16.38 4.75
CA PHE A 54 10.85 16.49 4.26
C PHE A 54 10.89 17.09 2.85
N LEU A 55 10.14 16.55 1.90
CA LEU A 55 10.16 17.05 0.52
C LEU A 55 9.57 18.46 0.40
N HIS A 56 8.60 18.81 1.25
CA HIS A 56 8.04 20.16 1.28
C HIS A 56 9.09 21.23 1.60
N THR A 57 10.12 20.95 2.41
CA THR A 57 11.16 21.96 2.72
C THR A 57 11.97 22.38 1.50
N PHE A 58 12.04 21.51 0.48
CA PHE A 58 12.81 21.77 -0.75
C PHE A 58 11.95 22.22 -1.93
N ILE A 59 10.67 21.86 -1.92
CA ILE A 59 9.76 22.08 -3.05
C ILE A 59 8.96 23.38 -2.91
N ASN A 60 8.79 23.88 -1.67
CA ASN A 60 7.96 25.05 -1.40
C ASN A 60 8.42 26.28 -2.21
N GLY A 61 7.46 26.91 -2.91
CA GLY A 61 7.68 28.13 -3.70
C GLY A 61 8.04 27.90 -5.17
N LYS A 62 9.04 27.07 -5.49
CA LYS A 62 9.58 26.96 -6.86
C LYS A 62 8.89 25.92 -7.74
N TYR A 63 8.50 24.77 -7.19
CA TYR A 63 8.02 23.62 -7.98
C TYR A 63 6.57 23.27 -7.64
N LEU A 64 5.67 24.25 -7.78
CA LEU A 64 4.27 24.10 -7.35
C LEU A 64 3.53 22.98 -8.11
N LYS A 65 3.73 22.85 -9.42
CA LYS A 65 3.04 21.80 -10.21
C LYS A 65 3.59 20.41 -9.92
N LEU A 66 4.92 20.32 -9.75
CA LEU A 66 5.55 19.09 -9.28
C LEU A 66 5.03 18.70 -7.88
N TRP A 67 4.83 19.67 -6.99
CA TRP A 67 4.30 19.43 -5.65
C TRP A 67 2.89 18.84 -5.66
N GLU A 68 1.98 19.42 -6.45
CA GLU A 68 0.63 18.88 -6.59
C GLU A 68 0.65 17.44 -7.11
N THR A 69 1.57 17.13 -8.03
CA THR A 69 1.76 15.76 -8.52
C THR A 69 2.26 14.82 -7.42
N PHE A 70 3.22 15.27 -6.60
CA PHE A 70 3.72 14.49 -5.47
C PHE A 70 2.65 14.24 -4.40
N LYS A 71 1.76 15.20 -4.12
CA LYS A 71 0.63 14.98 -3.21
C LYS A 71 -0.26 13.83 -3.68
N VAL A 72 -0.64 13.80 -4.96
CA VAL A 72 -1.44 12.70 -5.53
C VAL A 72 -0.72 11.37 -5.37
N ILE A 73 0.58 11.33 -5.67
CA ILE A 73 1.41 10.14 -5.51
C ILE A 73 1.46 9.68 -4.04
N PHE A 74 1.67 10.60 -3.09
CA PHE A 74 1.70 10.26 -1.67
C PHE A 74 0.36 9.73 -1.17
N ILE A 75 -0.76 10.29 -1.62
CA ILE A 75 -2.10 9.79 -1.27
C ILE A 75 -2.28 8.34 -1.75
N LEU A 76 -1.86 8.03 -2.98
CA LEU A 76 -1.92 6.68 -3.52
C LEU A 76 -1.07 5.69 -2.70
N PHE A 77 0.16 6.08 -2.34
CA PHE A 77 1.04 5.27 -1.51
C PHE A 77 0.49 5.10 -0.08
N HIS A 78 -0.07 6.14 0.51
CA HIS A 78 -0.68 6.06 1.85
C HIS A 78 -1.89 5.15 1.85
N GLY A 79 -2.75 5.21 0.82
CA GLY A 79 -3.90 4.33 0.69
C GLY A 79 -3.49 2.85 0.67
N GLN A 80 -2.48 2.51 -0.13
CA GLN A 80 -1.95 1.14 -0.19
C GLN A 80 -1.25 0.73 1.11
N ALA A 81 -0.39 1.59 1.66
CA ALA A 81 0.34 1.29 2.89
C ALA A 81 -0.58 1.11 4.12
N SER A 82 -1.71 1.83 4.18
CA SER A 82 -2.69 1.67 5.26
C SER A 82 -3.44 0.34 5.14
N VAL A 83 -3.80 -0.07 3.92
CA VAL A 83 -4.43 -1.36 3.64
C VAL A 83 -3.48 -2.51 3.94
N GLU A 84 -2.22 -2.44 3.49
CA GLU A 84 -1.19 -3.44 3.80
C GLU A 84 -0.85 -3.51 5.29
N ARG A 85 -0.80 -2.37 5.97
CA ARG A 85 -0.64 -2.33 7.43
C ARG A 85 -1.84 -2.95 8.13
N GLY A 86 -3.06 -2.69 7.64
CA GLY A 86 -4.29 -3.35 8.09
C GLY A 86 -4.22 -4.87 7.93
N PHE A 87 -3.78 -5.37 6.78
CA PHE A 87 -3.56 -6.81 6.56
C PHE A 87 -2.47 -7.40 7.45
N SER A 88 -1.37 -6.69 7.65
CA SER A 88 -0.27 -7.12 8.52
C SER A 88 -0.67 -7.16 9.99
N ILE A 89 -1.45 -6.17 10.45
CA ILE A 89 -2.08 -6.17 11.77
C ILE A 89 -3.06 -7.36 11.88
N ASN A 90 -3.91 -7.57 10.87
CA ASN A 90 -4.86 -8.68 10.89
C ASN A 90 -4.14 -10.05 10.91
N LYS A 91 -3.04 -10.20 10.18
CA LYS A 91 -2.17 -11.39 10.19
C LYS A 91 -1.51 -11.64 11.55
N ASN A 92 -1.11 -10.58 12.25
CA ASN A 92 -0.59 -10.67 13.61
C ASN A 92 -1.67 -10.99 14.67
N ILE A 93 -2.95 -10.71 14.36
CA ILE A 93 -4.10 -11.06 15.21
C ILE A 93 -4.61 -12.48 14.89
N GLU A 94 -4.53 -12.93 13.63
CA GLU A 94 -4.81 -14.31 13.22
C GLU A 94 -3.91 -15.33 13.93
N THR A 95 -2.62 -15.02 14.03
CA THR A 95 -1.63 -15.87 14.71
C THR A 95 -1.79 -15.92 16.23
N LYS A 96 -2.36 -14.87 16.83
CA LYS A 96 -2.66 -14.84 18.28
C LYS A 96 -3.95 -15.56 18.66
N ASN A 97 -4.85 -15.85 17.71
CA ASN A 97 -6.17 -16.39 18.03
C ASN A 97 -6.41 -17.86 17.68
N ARG A 98 -5.65 -18.52 16.78
CA ARG A 98 -5.79 -19.98 16.53
C ARG A 98 -4.50 -20.61 15.97
N GLY A 99 -4.14 -21.81 16.43
CA GLY A 99 -3.01 -22.58 15.88
C GLY A 99 -3.29 -23.15 14.48
N GLU A 100 -2.25 -23.37 13.66
CA GLU A 100 -2.34 -23.85 12.27
C GLU A 100 -3.19 -25.13 12.10
N ASN A 101 -3.10 -26.05 13.05
CA ASN A 101 -3.92 -27.27 13.08
C ASN A 101 -5.43 -26.98 13.17
N SER A 102 -5.84 -25.87 13.77
CA SER A 102 -7.25 -25.47 13.82
C SER A 102 -7.79 -25.12 12.44
N TYR A 103 -6.97 -24.57 11.53
CA TYR A 103 -7.42 -24.17 10.20
C TYR A 103 -7.59 -25.38 9.30
N ILE A 104 -6.65 -26.34 9.39
CA ILE A 104 -6.73 -27.61 8.67
C ILE A 104 -7.97 -28.39 9.13
N VAL A 105 -8.17 -28.50 10.45
CA VAL A 105 -9.34 -29.19 11.02
C VAL A 105 -10.65 -28.51 10.65
N GLN A 106 -10.74 -27.18 10.74
CA GLN A 106 -11.94 -26.44 10.32
C GLN A 106 -12.25 -26.64 8.84
N ARG A 107 -11.21 -26.64 7.99
CA ARG A 107 -11.38 -26.86 6.56
C ARG A 107 -11.90 -28.26 6.28
N ILE A 108 -11.33 -29.28 6.92
CA ILE A 108 -11.78 -30.69 6.80
C ILE A 108 -13.25 -30.81 7.23
N VAL A 109 -13.63 -30.20 8.35
CA VAL A 109 -15.02 -30.22 8.84
C VAL A 109 -15.95 -29.52 7.86
N CYS A 110 -15.61 -28.33 7.38
CA CYS A 110 -16.41 -27.58 6.42
C CYS A 110 -16.57 -28.32 5.08
N ASP A 111 -15.51 -28.92 4.57
CA ASP A 111 -15.53 -29.65 3.30
C ASP A 111 -16.42 -30.91 3.41
N TYR A 112 -16.36 -31.61 4.55
CA TYR A 112 -17.23 -32.75 4.83
C TYR A 112 -18.72 -32.35 4.97
N VAL A 113 -19.02 -31.27 5.69
CA VAL A 113 -20.40 -30.76 5.83
C VAL A 113 -20.99 -30.35 4.48
N LYS A 114 -20.19 -29.73 3.61
CA LYS A 114 -20.61 -29.40 2.23
C LYS A 114 -20.87 -30.65 1.41
N HIS A 115 -19.98 -31.64 1.50
CA HIS A 115 -20.13 -32.91 0.80
C HIS A 115 -21.39 -33.67 1.23
N ALA A 116 -21.74 -33.62 2.52
CA ALA A 116 -22.99 -34.20 3.04
C ALA A 116 -24.26 -33.44 2.59
N GLY A 117 -24.14 -32.28 1.94
CA GLY A 117 -25.28 -31.48 1.51
C GLY A 117 -25.89 -30.62 2.64
N GLY A 118 -25.09 -30.29 3.65
CA GLY A 118 -25.50 -29.44 4.77
C GLY A 118 -25.47 -30.15 6.12
N ILE A 119 -25.54 -29.38 7.20
CA ILE A 119 -25.29 -29.86 8.56
C ILE A 119 -26.32 -30.90 9.05
N HIS A 120 -27.54 -30.86 8.51
CA HIS A 120 -28.62 -31.78 8.87
C HIS A 120 -28.45 -33.19 8.27
N ASN A 121 -27.59 -33.32 7.26
CA ASN A 121 -27.33 -34.57 6.56
C ASN A 121 -26.04 -35.26 7.02
N VAL A 122 -25.35 -34.67 8.01
CA VAL A 122 -24.13 -35.22 8.59
C VAL A 122 -24.49 -36.34 9.56
N SER A 123 -24.06 -37.57 9.26
CA SER A 123 -24.22 -38.71 10.16
C SER A 123 -23.27 -38.60 11.36
N ILE A 124 -23.80 -38.35 12.55
CA ILE A 124 -23.01 -38.28 13.79
C ILE A 124 -22.64 -39.70 14.24
N MET A 125 -21.38 -40.07 14.04
CA MET A 125 -20.83 -41.35 14.50
C MET A 125 -20.67 -41.38 16.02
N THR A 126 -20.70 -42.57 16.62
CA THR A 126 -20.63 -42.79 18.08
C THR A 126 -19.38 -42.17 18.70
N GLU A 127 -18.26 -42.17 17.99
CA GLU A 127 -16.99 -41.56 18.40
C GLU A 127 -17.07 -40.03 18.53
N MET A 128 -17.95 -39.38 17.75
CA MET A 128 -18.19 -37.92 17.83
C MET A 128 -19.12 -37.53 18.99
N ARG A 129 -19.82 -38.51 19.60
CA ARG A 129 -20.71 -38.28 20.75
C ARG A 129 -19.99 -38.36 22.09
N ALA A 130 -18.77 -38.87 22.12
CA ALA A 130 -17.96 -38.99 23.34
C ALA A 130 -17.08 -37.74 23.50
N ALA A 131 -17.65 -36.68 24.07
CA ALA A 131 -16.93 -35.52 24.59
C ALA A 131 -17.56 -35.09 25.92
#